data_AF-A0A1H3S9J6-F1
#
_entry.id   AF-A0A1H3S9J6-F1
#
_cell.length_a   1.000
_cell.length_b   1.000
_cell.length_c   1.000
_cell.angle_alpha   90.00
_cell.angle_beta   90.00
_cell.angle_gamma   90.00
#
_symmetry.space_group_name_H-M   'P 1'
#
loop_
_entity.id
_entity.type
_entity.pdbx_description
1 polymer ?
#
loop_
_entity_poly.entity_id
_entity_poly.type
_entity_poly.pdbx_seq_one_letter_code
_entity_poly.pdbx_strand_id
1 'polypeptide(L)'
;MYTLYGIDESGSCMIEIALQRCAVPWRRIDASSWEDSEGSDALARINPLKQIPTLVTPDGQVLTESAAILIHLGLEFPASELLAGNRAQILRGLVYIAANCYSAVGIIDYPQRWLGNVDDAAQAQLISGTRRYLHQAWVVFAEQFADQLFAPGNVPNALGIMAAAVSRWDAAREALSNLAPGFAQTLARVDADPVVAPVFARHWPQ
;
A
#
# COMPACT_ATOMS: atom_id res chain seq x y z
N MET A 1 -11.24 -1.86 -20.31
CA MET A 1 -10.13 -1.04 -19.78
C MET A 1 -10.25 -1.00 -18.26
N TYR A 2 -9.15 -1.06 -17.52
CA TYR A 2 -9.19 -0.93 -16.06
C TYR A 2 -9.54 0.50 -15.63
N THR A 3 -10.28 0.66 -14.53
CA THR A 3 -10.54 1.96 -13.91
C THR A 3 -10.10 1.92 -12.45
N LEU A 4 -9.13 2.73 -12.07
CA LEU A 4 -8.63 2.86 -10.71
C LEU A 4 -9.26 4.08 -10.04
N TYR A 5 -9.96 3.88 -8.94
CA TYR A 5 -10.37 4.95 -8.03
C TYR A 5 -9.27 5.18 -7.00
N GLY A 6 -8.76 6.40 -6.95
CA GLY A 6 -7.65 6.79 -6.07
C GLY A 6 -7.23 8.23 -6.33
N ILE A 7 -6.41 8.78 -5.43
CA ILE A 7 -5.91 10.16 -5.51
C ILE A 7 -4.42 10.18 -5.16
N ASP A 8 -3.72 11.24 -5.56
CA ASP A 8 -2.35 11.49 -5.10
C ASP A 8 -2.30 11.52 -3.56
N GLU A 9 -1.12 11.31 -2.99
CA GLU A 9 -0.90 11.21 -1.53
C GLU A 9 -1.64 10.05 -0.83
N SER A 10 -2.21 9.11 -1.61
CA SER A 10 -2.88 7.91 -1.08
C SER A 10 -2.13 6.61 -1.39
N GLY A 11 -2.60 5.50 -0.81
CA GLY A 11 -2.14 4.15 -1.13
C GLY A 11 -2.47 3.67 -2.56
N SER A 12 -3.18 4.46 -3.38
CA SER A 12 -3.46 4.08 -4.78
C SER A 12 -2.19 3.99 -5.64
N CYS A 13 -1.10 4.65 -5.23
CA CYS A 13 0.20 4.59 -5.92
C CYS A 13 0.66 3.15 -6.19
N MET A 14 0.41 2.23 -5.25
CA MET A 14 0.78 0.82 -5.38
C MET A 14 0.13 0.18 -6.61
N ILE A 15 -1.13 0.53 -6.87
CA ILE A 15 -1.91 -0.02 -7.99
C ILE A 15 -1.60 0.71 -9.29
N GLU A 16 -1.29 2.01 -9.24
CA GLU A 16 -0.80 2.76 -10.40
C GLU A 16 0.51 2.15 -10.93
N ILE A 17 1.46 1.86 -10.05
CA ILE A 17 2.72 1.19 -10.41
C ILE A 17 2.44 -0.20 -10.99
N ALA A 18 1.57 -0.99 -10.35
CA ALA A 18 1.24 -2.33 -10.82
C ALA A 18 0.59 -2.31 -12.21
N LEU A 19 -0.38 -1.42 -12.46
CA LEU A 19 -1.04 -1.28 -13.76
C LEU A 19 -0.07 -0.84 -14.87
N GLN A 20 0.87 0.07 -14.55
CA GLN A 20 1.95 0.43 -15.48
C GLN A 20 2.82 -0.78 -15.85
N ARG A 21 3.20 -1.60 -14.87
CA ARG A 21 3.99 -2.82 -15.11
C ARG A 21 3.24 -3.90 -15.87
N CYS A 22 1.92 -4.00 -15.69
CA CYS A 22 1.07 -4.90 -16.47
C CYS A 22 0.97 -4.46 -17.94
N ALA A 23 1.37 -3.23 -18.28
CA ALA A 23 1.30 -2.66 -19.63
C ALA A 23 -0.12 -2.74 -20.24
N VAL A 24 -1.14 -2.55 -19.40
CA VAL A 24 -2.56 -2.59 -19.79
C VAL A 24 -3.16 -1.20 -19.92
N PRO A 25 -4.20 -1.01 -20.75
CA PRO A 25 -4.97 0.22 -20.75
C PRO A 25 -5.70 0.39 -19.41
N TRP A 26 -5.50 1.54 -18.78
CA TRP A 26 -6.21 1.94 -17.56
C TRP A 26 -6.43 3.45 -17.52
N ARG A 27 -7.39 3.88 -16.70
CA ARG A 27 -7.60 5.28 -16.34
C ARG A 27 -7.74 5.42 -14.83
N ARG A 28 -7.40 6.59 -14.30
CA ARG A 28 -7.74 6.97 -12.92
C ARG A 28 -9.04 7.75 -12.88
N ILE A 29 -9.79 7.58 -11.80
CA ILE A 29 -10.84 8.49 -11.36
C ILE A 29 -10.41 8.99 -9.99
N ASP A 30 -10.23 10.31 -9.88
CA ASP A 30 -9.87 10.95 -8.62
C ASP A 30 -11.04 10.82 -7.65
N ALA A 31 -10.80 10.12 -6.54
CA ALA A 31 -11.80 9.82 -5.53
C ALA A 31 -11.11 9.62 -4.18
N SER A 32 -11.77 10.05 -3.11
CA SER A 32 -11.32 9.87 -1.74
C SER A 32 -12.51 9.78 -0.79
N SER A 33 -12.31 9.27 0.42
CA SER A 33 -13.40 9.19 1.42
C SER A 33 -13.63 10.49 2.17
N TRP A 34 -12.74 11.47 2.00
CA TRP A 34 -12.72 12.73 2.75
C TRP A 34 -13.05 13.97 1.90
N GLU A 35 -13.24 13.82 0.59
CA GLU A 35 -13.69 14.89 -0.29
C GLU A 35 -15.07 14.57 -0.88
N ASP A 36 -15.93 15.58 -0.97
CA ASP A 36 -17.19 15.50 -1.70
C ASP A 36 -16.94 15.82 -3.17
N SER A 37 -16.96 14.79 -4.02
CA SER A 37 -16.71 14.89 -5.46
C SER A 37 -17.53 13.87 -6.25
N GLU A 38 -17.69 14.09 -7.57
CA GLU A 38 -18.34 13.11 -8.45
C GLU A 38 -17.65 11.74 -8.40
N GLY A 39 -16.31 11.74 -8.27
CA GLY A 39 -15.52 10.52 -8.10
C GLY A 39 -15.79 9.82 -6.77
N SER A 40 -15.94 10.57 -5.67
CA SER A 40 -16.30 10.04 -4.35
C SER A 40 -17.71 9.44 -4.35
N ASP A 41 -18.66 10.08 -5.03
CA ASP A 41 -20.02 9.55 -5.22
C ASP A 41 -20.01 8.27 -6.06
N ALA A 42 -19.19 8.23 -7.11
CA ALA A 42 -18.99 7.04 -7.93
C ALA A 42 -18.37 5.89 -7.14
N LEU A 43 -17.35 6.18 -6.32
CA LEU A 43 -16.72 5.22 -5.43
C LEU A 43 -17.73 4.64 -4.43
N ALA A 44 -18.56 5.49 -3.81
CA ALA A 44 -19.55 5.07 -2.83
C ALA A 44 -20.61 4.10 -3.40
N ARG A 45 -20.88 4.14 -4.70
CA ARG A 45 -21.79 3.20 -5.37
C ARG A 45 -21.22 1.79 -5.50
N ILE A 46 -19.89 1.66 -5.55
CA ILE A 46 -19.21 0.38 -5.83
C ILE A 46 -18.45 -0.18 -4.63
N ASN A 47 -18.04 0.67 -3.69
CA ASN A 47 -17.34 0.28 -2.48
C ASN A 47 -18.03 0.91 -1.25
N PRO A 48 -18.81 0.13 -0.47
CA PRO A 48 -19.50 0.61 0.73
C PRO A 48 -18.57 1.20 1.79
N LEU A 49 -17.30 0.79 1.84
CA LEU A 49 -16.30 1.36 2.76
C LEU A 49 -15.74 2.70 2.26
N LYS A 50 -16.02 3.07 1.00
CA LYS A 50 -15.49 4.27 0.32
C LYS A 50 -13.96 4.35 0.33
N GLN A 51 -13.29 3.22 0.49
CA GLN A 51 -11.84 3.17 0.58
C GLN A 51 -11.18 3.12 -0.79
N ILE A 52 -10.03 3.77 -0.89
CA ILE A 52 -9.13 3.70 -2.04
C ILE A 52 -7.87 2.94 -1.64
N PRO A 53 -7.23 2.22 -2.58
CA PRO A 53 -7.64 2.02 -3.97
C PRO A 53 -8.86 1.11 -4.13
N THR A 54 -9.69 1.40 -5.13
CA THR A 54 -10.70 0.47 -5.66
C THR A 54 -10.47 0.31 -7.16
N LEU A 55 -10.33 -0.92 -7.65
CA LEU A 55 -10.07 -1.22 -9.05
C LEU A 55 -11.30 -1.86 -9.70
N VAL A 56 -11.72 -1.34 -10.84
CA VAL A 56 -12.74 -1.96 -11.70
C VAL A 56 -12.04 -2.58 -12.90
N THR A 57 -12.25 -3.88 -13.10
CA THR A 57 -11.71 -4.66 -14.22
C THR A 57 -12.45 -4.35 -15.54
N PRO A 58 -11.90 -4.74 -16.71
CA PRO A 58 -12.57 -4.55 -17.99
C PRO A 58 -13.96 -5.17 -18.12
N ASP A 59 -14.23 -6.26 -17.39
CA ASP A 59 -15.52 -6.97 -17.34
C ASP A 59 -16.45 -6.46 -16.22
N GLY A 60 -16.05 -5.40 -15.49
CA GLY A 60 -16.88 -4.72 -14.50
C GLY A 60 -16.80 -5.29 -13.09
N GLN A 61 -15.90 -6.25 -12.81
CA GLN A 61 -15.64 -6.72 -11.46
C GLN A 61 -14.99 -5.60 -10.62
N VAL A 62 -15.47 -5.44 -9.39
CA VAL A 62 -14.90 -4.51 -8.41
C VAL A 62 -13.95 -5.28 -7.50
N LEU A 63 -12.70 -4.84 -7.43
CA LEU A 63 -11.67 -5.33 -6.54
C LEU A 63 -11.30 -4.25 -5.53
N THR A 64 -11.38 -4.60 -4.25
CA THR A 64 -10.93 -3.80 -3.11
C THR A 64 -9.77 -4.52 -2.42
N GLU A 65 -9.18 -3.87 -1.42
CA GLU A 65 -7.96 -4.30 -0.72
C GLU A 65 -6.69 -4.27 -1.59
N SER A 66 -5.77 -3.36 -1.28
CA SER A 66 -4.53 -3.16 -2.06
C SER A 66 -3.75 -4.46 -2.29
N ALA A 67 -3.65 -5.32 -1.28
CA ALA A 67 -3.00 -6.62 -1.40
C ALA A 67 -3.73 -7.54 -2.39
N ALA A 68 -5.05 -7.63 -2.32
CA ALA A 68 -5.83 -8.47 -3.22
C ALA A 68 -5.75 -7.98 -4.68
N ILE A 69 -5.78 -6.66 -4.88
CA ILE A 69 -5.60 -6.06 -6.21
C ILE A 69 -4.22 -6.40 -6.78
N LEU A 70 -3.15 -6.24 -5.99
CA LEU A 70 -1.78 -6.60 -6.41
C LEU A 70 -1.66 -8.09 -6.75
N ILE A 71 -2.31 -8.96 -5.96
CA ILE A 71 -2.34 -10.41 -6.20
C ILE A 71 -3.07 -10.71 -7.51
N HIS A 72 -4.25 -10.12 -7.73
CA HIS A 72 -5.02 -10.29 -8.95
C HIS A 72 -4.19 -9.88 -10.18
N LEU A 73 -3.63 -8.68 -10.19
CA LEU A 73 -2.82 -8.18 -11.30
C LEU A 73 -1.60 -9.07 -11.57
N GLY A 74 -0.93 -9.56 -10.52
CA GLY A 74 0.23 -10.43 -10.70
C GLY A 74 -0.11 -11.86 -11.13
N LEU A 75 -1.34 -12.35 -10.87
CA LEU A 75 -1.83 -13.62 -11.40
C LEU A 75 -2.29 -13.49 -12.85
N GLU A 76 -3.01 -12.42 -13.17
CA GLU A 76 -3.55 -12.14 -14.51
C GLU A 76 -2.46 -11.77 -15.51
N PHE A 77 -1.42 -11.05 -15.06
CA PHE A 77 -0.31 -10.61 -15.89
C PHE A 77 1.03 -11.15 -15.37
N PRO A 78 1.37 -12.45 -15.54
CA PRO A 78 2.64 -13.00 -15.05
C PRO A 78 3.88 -12.30 -15.61
N ALA A 79 3.79 -11.78 -16.84
CA ALA A 79 4.86 -11.01 -17.50
C ALA A 79 5.18 -9.68 -16.77
N SER A 80 4.28 -9.19 -15.92
CA SER A 80 4.53 -8.03 -15.07
C SER A 80 5.54 -8.31 -13.96
N GLU A 81 5.89 -9.58 -13.68
CA GLU A 81 6.77 -10.01 -12.59
C GLU A 81 6.33 -9.57 -11.17
N LEU A 82 5.08 -9.12 -10.99
CA LEU A 82 4.55 -8.71 -9.68
C LEU A 82 4.57 -9.84 -8.64
N LEU A 83 4.41 -11.09 -9.07
CA LEU A 83 4.48 -12.29 -8.22
C LEU A 83 5.64 -13.23 -8.60
N ALA A 84 6.66 -12.70 -9.27
CA ALA A 84 7.87 -13.46 -9.60
C ALA A 84 8.82 -13.56 -8.39
N GLY A 85 9.40 -14.74 -8.19
CA GLY A 85 10.19 -15.10 -7.00
C GLY A 85 9.49 -16.18 -6.16
N ASN A 86 9.71 -16.19 -4.84
CA ASN A 86 9.02 -17.12 -3.95
C ASN A 86 7.58 -16.63 -3.68
N ARG A 87 6.65 -17.05 -4.55
CA ARG A 87 5.26 -16.61 -4.51
C ARG A 87 4.60 -16.79 -3.14
N ALA A 88 4.84 -17.90 -2.45
CA ALA A 88 4.26 -18.13 -1.12
C ALA A 88 4.70 -17.06 -0.11
N GLN A 89 5.98 -16.66 -0.15
CA GLN A 89 6.50 -15.60 0.73
C GLN A 89 6.02 -14.20 0.30
N ILE A 90 5.89 -13.94 -1.00
CA ILE A 90 5.32 -12.69 -1.51
C ILE A 90 3.89 -12.52 -1.01
N LEU A 91 3.04 -13.54 -1.19
CA LEU A 91 1.65 -13.51 -0.73
C LEU A 91 1.56 -13.36 0.80
N ARG A 92 2.37 -14.11 1.55
CA ARG A 92 2.46 -13.99 3.01
C ARG A 92 2.84 -12.58 3.44
N GLY A 93 3.82 -11.98 2.78
CA GLY A 93 4.28 -10.62 3.05
C GLY A 93 3.22 -9.56 2.75
N LEU A 94 2.49 -9.70 1.64
CA LEU A 94 1.41 -8.77 1.27
C LEU A 94 0.30 -8.77 2.34
N VAL A 95 -0.12 -9.98 2.74
CA VAL A 95 -1.11 -10.15 3.81
C VAL A 95 -0.55 -9.66 5.15
N TYR A 96 0.74 -9.88 5.43
CA TYR A 96 1.37 -9.36 6.64
C TYR A 96 1.31 -7.84 6.71
N ILE A 97 1.68 -7.12 5.63
CA ILE A 97 1.61 -5.66 5.61
C ILE A 97 0.17 -5.20 5.79
N ALA A 98 -0.79 -5.79 5.08
CA ALA A 98 -2.20 -5.42 5.22
C ALA A 98 -2.72 -5.60 6.66
N ALA A 99 -2.41 -6.74 7.28
CA ALA A 99 -2.96 -7.13 8.57
C ALA A 99 -2.26 -6.48 9.78
N ASN A 100 -0.96 -6.17 9.68
CA ASN A 100 -0.17 -5.70 10.83
C ASN A 100 0.29 -4.25 10.68
N CYS A 101 0.70 -3.85 9.47
CA CYS A 101 1.27 -2.52 9.26
C CYS A 101 0.19 -1.53 8.84
N TYR A 102 -0.55 -1.82 7.76
CA TYR A 102 -1.49 -0.86 7.19
C TYR A 102 -2.76 -0.73 8.05
N SER A 103 -3.18 -1.81 8.71
CA SER A 103 -4.24 -1.77 9.73
C SER A 103 -3.87 -0.83 10.90
N ALA A 104 -2.61 -0.84 11.35
CA ALA A 104 -2.13 0.02 12.42
C ALA A 104 -2.10 1.50 12.01
N VAL A 105 -1.70 1.82 10.77
CA VAL A 105 -1.83 3.18 10.21
C VAL A 105 -3.30 3.63 10.24
N GLY A 106 -4.23 2.77 9.81
CA GLY A 106 -5.67 3.09 9.85
C GLY A 106 -6.23 3.33 11.26
N ILE A 107 -5.67 2.69 12.29
CA ILE A 107 -5.99 2.96 13.70
C ILE A 107 -5.43 4.30 14.15
N ILE A 108 -4.22 4.65 13.70
CA ILE A 108 -3.58 5.92 14.06
C ILE A 108 -4.29 7.11 13.41
N ASP A 109 -4.68 6.98 12.14
CA ASP A 109 -5.37 8.03 11.40
C ASP A 109 -6.82 8.25 11.89
N TYR A 110 -7.48 7.17 12.34
CA TYR A 110 -8.89 7.18 12.71
C TYR A 110 -9.19 6.46 14.03
N PRO A 111 -8.55 6.83 15.16
CA PRO A 111 -8.71 6.16 16.46
C PRO A 111 -10.15 6.16 16.97
N GLN A 112 -10.94 7.15 16.59
CA GLN A 112 -12.37 7.28 16.92
C GLN A 112 -13.22 6.08 16.45
N ARG A 113 -12.77 5.32 15.43
CA ARG A 113 -13.47 4.10 14.99
C ARG A 113 -13.42 2.98 16.04
N TRP A 114 -12.46 3.01 16.96
CA TRP A 114 -12.30 2.03 18.04
C TRP A 114 -12.77 2.55 19.39
N LEU A 115 -12.60 3.85 19.66
CA LEU A 115 -12.87 4.42 20.99
C LEU A 115 -14.24 5.08 21.12
N GLY A 116 -14.87 5.50 20.01
CA GLY A 116 -16.05 6.36 20.08
C GLY A 116 -15.72 7.74 20.68
N ASN A 117 -16.65 8.31 21.45
CA ASN A 117 -16.45 9.61 22.10
C ASN A 117 -15.70 9.44 23.44
N VAL A 118 -14.38 9.57 23.40
CA VAL A 118 -13.49 9.57 24.58
C VAL A 118 -12.68 10.86 24.65
N ASP A 119 -12.04 11.11 25.79
CA ASP A 119 -11.13 12.25 25.94
C ASP A 119 -9.85 12.12 25.08
N ASP A 120 -9.18 13.24 24.86
CA ASP A 120 -7.97 13.31 24.05
C ASP A 120 -6.83 12.46 24.63
N ALA A 121 -6.82 12.24 25.95
CA ALA A 121 -5.81 11.43 26.62
C ALA A 121 -5.92 9.95 26.21
N ALA A 122 -7.13 9.39 26.17
CA ALA A 122 -7.38 8.03 25.71
C ALA A 122 -7.03 7.88 24.22
N GLN A 123 -7.38 8.87 23.37
CA GLN A 123 -6.99 8.85 21.95
C GLN A 123 -5.47 8.85 21.78
N ALA A 124 -4.77 9.73 22.49
CA ALA A 124 -3.31 9.82 22.44
C ALA A 124 -2.63 8.52 22.90
N GLN A 125 -3.18 7.84 23.92
CA GLN A 125 -2.67 6.54 24.38
C GLN A 125 -2.81 5.46 23.30
N LEU A 126 -3.96 5.38 22.61
CA LEU A 126 -4.16 4.42 21.52
C LEU A 126 -3.21 4.70 20.35
N ILE A 127 -3.10 5.96 19.91
CA ILE A 127 -2.18 6.35 18.83
C ILE A 127 -0.74 5.97 19.18
N SER A 128 -0.29 6.33 20.40
CA SER A 128 1.07 6.07 20.85
C SER A 128 1.37 4.57 20.94
N GLY A 129 0.46 3.77 21.49
CA GLY A 129 0.59 2.31 21.58
C GLY A 129 0.61 1.66 20.20
N THR A 130 -0.28 2.09 19.31
CA THR A 130 -0.39 1.56 17.95
C THR A 130 0.84 1.88 17.11
N ARG A 131 1.39 3.10 17.23
CA ARG A 131 2.64 3.46 16.54
C ARG A 131 3.83 2.62 17.00
N ARG A 132 3.95 2.36 18.31
CA ARG A 132 4.98 1.44 18.82
C ARG A 132 4.84 0.03 18.23
N TYR A 133 3.61 -0.47 18.18
CA TYR A 133 3.33 -1.77 17.55
C TYR A 133 3.68 -1.76 16.05
N LEU A 134 3.29 -0.73 15.31
CA LEU A 134 3.61 -0.57 13.89
C LEU A 134 5.13 -0.62 13.65
N HIS A 135 5.91 0.12 14.43
CA HIS A 135 7.38 0.12 14.31
C HIS A 135 7.96 -1.27 14.59
N GLN A 136 7.47 -1.97 15.61
CA GLN A 136 7.87 -3.36 15.88
C GLN A 136 7.48 -4.31 14.74
N ALA A 137 6.27 -4.15 14.18
CA ALA A 137 5.79 -4.97 13.06
C ALA A 137 6.67 -4.80 11.82
N TRP A 138 7.18 -3.59 11.57
CA TRP A 138 8.14 -3.32 10.50
C TRP A 138 9.52 -3.94 10.74
N VAL A 139 10.01 -3.97 11.98
CA VAL A 139 11.26 -4.68 12.31
C VAL A 139 11.12 -6.18 12.05
N VAL A 140 10.02 -6.79 12.50
CA VAL A 140 9.72 -8.21 12.21
C VAL A 140 9.56 -8.45 10.70
N PHE A 141 8.96 -7.51 9.97
CA PHE A 141 8.85 -7.61 8.52
C PHE A 141 10.24 -7.59 7.86
N ALA A 142 11.11 -6.68 8.28
CA ALA A 142 12.48 -6.57 7.78
C ALA A 142 13.25 -7.89 7.96
N GLU A 143 13.16 -8.51 9.14
CA GLU A 143 13.83 -9.78 9.44
C GLU A 143 13.34 -10.94 8.57
N GLN A 144 12.05 -10.97 8.24
CA GLN A 144 11.44 -12.12 7.57
C GLN A 144 11.36 -11.99 6.05
N PHE A 145 11.36 -10.78 5.51
CA PHE A 145 10.99 -10.51 4.11
C PHE A 145 11.99 -9.65 3.34
N ALA A 146 13.12 -9.22 3.92
CA ALA A 146 14.10 -8.37 3.23
C ALA A 146 14.49 -8.91 1.84
N ASP A 147 14.73 -10.23 1.73
CA ASP A 147 15.15 -10.88 0.49
C ASP A 147 13.98 -11.19 -0.48
N GLN A 148 12.76 -10.75 -0.16
CA GLN A 148 11.54 -11.10 -0.90
C GLN A 148 10.96 -9.90 -1.68
N LEU A 149 11.59 -8.72 -1.64
CA LEU A 149 11.05 -7.49 -2.24
C LEU A 149 11.27 -7.37 -3.76
N PHE A 150 12.16 -8.18 -4.32
CA PHE A 150 12.54 -8.10 -5.73
C PHE A 150 12.23 -9.41 -6.47
N ALA A 151 11.81 -9.27 -7.72
CA ALA A 151 11.76 -10.38 -8.66
C ALA A 151 13.18 -10.81 -9.08
N PRO A 152 13.36 -11.99 -9.72
CA PRO A 152 14.67 -12.43 -10.20
C PRO A 152 15.37 -11.43 -11.14
N GLY A 153 14.61 -10.64 -11.89
CA GLY A 153 15.12 -9.55 -12.73
C GLY A 153 15.62 -8.31 -11.98
N ASN A 154 15.70 -8.35 -10.64
CA ASN A 154 16.10 -7.23 -9.78
C ASN A 154 15.20 -5.98 -9.90
N VAL A 155 13.93 -6.20 -10.26
CA VAL A 155 12.86 -5.20 -10.25
C VAL A 155 11.97 -5.41 -9.02
N PRO A 156 11.43 -4.36 -8.38
CA PRO A 156 10.55 -4.52 -7.24
C PRO A 156 9.35 -5.38 -7.61
N ASN A 157 8.99 -6.38 -6.81
CA ASN A 157 7.75 -7.14 -7.01
C ASN A 157 6.58 -6.47 -6.25
N ALA A 158 5.39 -7.09 -6.23
CA ALA A 158 4.24 -6.55 -5.52
C ALA A 158 4.52 -6.29 -4.03
N LEU A 159 5.27 -7.18 -3.37
CA LEU A 159 5.65 -7.01 -1.97
C LEU A 159 6.62 -5.84 -1.80
N GLY A 160 7.59 -5.69 -2.71
CA GLY A 160 8.48 -4.53 -2.81
C GLY A 160 7.70 -3.23 -2.85
N ILE A 161 6.77 -3.12 -3.81
CA ILE A 161 5.94 -1.94 -4.03
C ILE A 161 5.10 -1.61 -2.79
N MET A 162 4.41 -2.61 -2.23
CA MET A 162 3.57 -2.40 -1.05
C MET A 162 4.39 -2.04 0.19
N ALA A 163 5.52 -2.70 0.40
CA ALA A 163 6.41 -2.39 1.52
C ALA A 163 6.93 -0.95 1.41
N ALA A 164 7.37 -0.54 0.21
CA ALA A 164 7.92 0.78 0.00
C ALA A 164 6.89 1.90 0.17
N ALA A 165 5.65 1.71 -0.29
CA ALA A 165 4.58 2.68 -0.10
C ALA A 165 4.15 2.78 1.38
N VAL A 166 3.78 1.66 2.01
CA VAL A 166 3.16 1.67 3.34
C VAL A 166 4.13 2.10 4.44
N SER A 167 5.43 1.80 4.29
CA SER A 167 6.45 2.18 5.28
C SER A 167 6.74 3.69 5.34
N ARG A 168 6.14 4.51 4.47
CA ARG A 168 6.28 5.97 4.48
C ARG A 168 5.42 6.67 5.52
N TRP A 169 4.39 6.01 6.03
CA TRP A 169 3.51 6.59 7.04
C TRP A 169 4.01 6.38 8.47
N ASP A 170 3.52 7.21 9.40
CA ASP A 170 3.78 7.11 10.84
C ASP A 170 5.25 6.99 11.25
N ALA A 171 6.14 7.70 10.55
CA ALA A 171 7.58 7.71 10.77
C ALA A 171 8.23 6.29 10.71
N ALA A 172 7.60 5.33 10.04
CA ALA A 172 8.13 3.97 9.94
C ALA A 172 9.49 3.92 9.22
N ARG A 173 9.73 4.75 8.19
CA ARG A 173 11.06 4.87 7.55
C ARG A 173 12.15 5.40 8.49
N GLU A 174 11.82 6.32 9.39
CA GLU A 174 12.77 6.82 10.38
C GLU A 174 13.13 5.72 11.38
N ALA A 175 12.12 5.03 11.92
CA ALA A 175 12.32 3.90 12.82
C ALA A 175 13.15 2.79 12.15
N LEU A 176 12.85 2.44 10.89
CA LEU A 176 13.59 1.44 10.13
C LEU A 176 15.04 1.85 9.84
N SER A 177 15.31 3.13 9.55
CA SER A 177 16.68 3.62 9.36
C SER A 177 17.55 3.39 10.60
N ASN A 178 16.97 3.51 11.79
CA ASN A 178 17.66 3.30 13.06
C ASN A 178 17.74 1.83 13.48
N LEU A 179 16.65 1.06 13.30
CA LEU A 179 16.51 -0.28 13.85
C LEU A 179 16.87 -1.39 12.85
N ALA A 180 16.75 -1.13 11.55
CA ALA A 180 16.99 -2.09 10.47
C ALA A 180 17.59 -1.40 9.21
N PRO A 181 18.78 -0.78 9.31
CA PRO A 181 19.34 0.07 8.24
C PRO A 181 19.54 -0.66 6.90
N GLY A 182 19.87 -1.95 6.91
CA GLY A 182 19.99 -2.74 5.68
C GLY A 182 18.65 -2.91 4.94
N PHE A 183 17.56 -3.04 5.70
CA PHE A 183 16.21 -3.06 5.11
C PHE A 183 15.79 -1.68 4.63
N ALA A 184 16.13 -0.61 5.36
CA ALA A 184 15.90 0.77 4.88
C ALA A 184 16.60 1.03 3.53
N GLN A 185 17.83 0.56 3.34
CA GLN A 185 18.52 0.61 2.04
C GLN A 185 17.82 -0.22 0.96
N THR A 186 17.28 -1.38 1.33
CA THR A 186 16.52 -2.24 0.40
C THR A 186 15.26 -1.53 -0.08
N LEU A 187 14.54 -0.84 0.81
CA LEU A 187 13.39 -0.04 0.43
C LEU A 187 13.78 1.18 -0.43
N ALA A 188 14.92 1.82 -0.15
CA ALA A 188 15.44 2.91 -0.99
C ALA A 188 15.75 2.46 -2.42
N ARG A 189 16.18 1.20 -2.62
CA ARG A 189 16.32 0.61 -3.95
C ARG A 189 14.99 0.44 -4.67
N VAL A 190 13.91 0.13 -3.95
CA VAL A 190 12.55 0.11 -4.52
C VAL A 190 12.13 1.52 -4.90
N ASP A 191 12.36 2.50 -4.02
CA ASP A 191 12.01 3.91 -4.26
C ASP A 191 12.72 4.48 -5.51
N ALA A 192 13.92 4.00 -5.82
CA ALA A 192 14.71 4.42 -6.97
C ALA A 192 14.38 3.70 -8.29
N ASP A 193 13.48 2.71 -8.29
CA ASP A 193 13.10 2.00 -9.51
C ASP A 193 12.45 2.96 -10.53
N PRO A 194 12.79 2.89 -11.84
CA PRO A 194 12.31 3.83 -12.84
C PRO A 194 10.79 3.88 -13.03
N VAL A 195 10.06 2.82 -12.67
CA VAL A 195 8.59 2.79 -12.73
C VAL A 195 7.98 3.27 -11.41
N VAL A 196 8.64 3.00 -10.29
CA VAL A 196 8.17 3.41 -8.95
C VAL A 196 8.39 4.90 -8.70
N ALA A 197 9.60 5.41 -8.97
CA ALA A 197 10.02 6.74 -8.58
C ALA A 197 9.10 7.87 -9.10
N PRO A 198 8.65 7.88 -10.37
CA PRO A 198 7.78 8.94 -10.87
C PRO A 198 6.39 8.94 -10.22
N VAL A 199 5.87 7.76 -9.87
CA VAL A 199 4.60 7.66 -9.14
C VAL A 199 4.79 8.15 -7.71
N PHE A 200 5.83 7.70 -7.02
CA PHE A 200 6.09 8.13 -5.65
C PHE A 200 6.35 9.63 -5.53
N ALA A 201 6.99 10.26 -6.51
CA ALA A 201 7.20 11.71 -6.53
C ALA A 201 5.89 12.52 -6.53
N ARG A 202 4.80 11.98 -7.12
CA ARG A 202 3.47 12.61 -7.05
C ARG A 202 2.78 12.39 -5.71
N HIS A 203 2.99 11.23 -5.09
CA HIS A 203 2.34 10.88 -3.82
C HIS A 203 3.07 11.40 -2.58
N TRP A 204 4.34 11.78 -2.71
CA TRP A 204 5.14 12.38 -1.66
C TRP A 204 6.02 13.50 -2.27
N PRO A 205 5.42 14.65 -2.62
CA PRO A 205 6.17 15.80 -3.13
C PRO A 205 7.18 16.29 -2.07
N GLN A 206 8.34 16.77 -2.52
CA GLN A 206 9.38 17.35 -1.66
C GLN A 206 9.11 18.83 -1.36
#